data_AF-X1PGZ3-F1
#
_entry.id   AF-X1PGZ3-F1
#
_cell.length_a   1.000
_cell.length_b   1.000
_cell.length_c   1.000
_cell.angle_alpha   90.00
_cell.angle_beta   90.00
_cell.angle_gamma   90.00
#
_symmetry.space_group_name_H-M   'P 1'
#
loop_
_entity.id
_entity.type
_entity.pdbx_description
1 polymer ?
#
loop_
_entity_poly.entity_id
_entity_poly.type
_entity_poly.pdbx_seq_one_letter_code
_entity_poly.pdbx_strand_id
1 'polypeptide(L)' 'MAEYEYTCDEDILCGVNVSKDANNLAELEQKHLPVISAPEKVKRGDTFSVTIEVGKHKRHPNESAHFI' A
#
# COMPACT_ATOMS: atom_id res chain seq x y z
N MET A 1 30.77 -18.47 5.40
CA MET A 1 29.71 -17.93 6.29
C MET A 1 28.46 -17.92 5.45
N ALA A 2 27.40 -18.60 5.86
CA ALA A 2 26.15 -18.56 5.10
C ALA A 2 25.60 -17.13 5.18
N GLU A 3 25.41 -16.49 4.03
CA GLU A 3 24.71 -15.22 3.94
C GLU A 3 23.26 -15.48 4.32
N TYR A 4 22.84 -14.97 5.47
CA TYR A 4 21.42 -14.89 5.79
C TYR A 4 20.89 -13.62 5.14
N GLU A 5 20.14 -13.77 4.05
CA GLU A 5 19.30 -12.70 3.55
C GLU A 5 18.15 -12.49 4.54
N TYR A 6 18.09 -11.29 5.14
CA TYR A 6 16.94 -10.92 5.94
C TYR A 6 15.77 -10.65 4.98
N THR A 7 14.80 -11.55 4.96
CA THR A 7 13.51 -11.32 4.31
C THR A 7 12.47 -11.01 5.38
N CYS A 8 11.48 -10.17 5.06
CA CYS A 8 10.38 -9.90 5.98
C CYS A 8 9.29 -10.97 5.96
N ASP A 9 9.51 -12.12 5.30
CA ASP A 9 8.45 -13.09 4.99
C ASP A 9 7.71 -13.64 6.22
N GLU A 10 8.37 -13.64 7.39
CA GLU A 10 7.80 -14.05 8.68
C GLU A 10 7.02 -12.92 9.40
N ASP A 11 7.18 -11.67 8.95
CA ASP A 11 6.46 -10.51 9.48
C ASP A 11 5.09 -10.37 8.79
N ILE A 12 4.03 -10.31 9.61
CA ILE A 12 2.65 -10.11 9.12
C ILE A 12 2.49 -8.77 8.37
N LEU A 13 3.39 -7.81 8.61
CA LEU A 13 3.40 -6.50 7.97
C LEU A 13 4.26 -6.43 6.71
N CYS A 14 4.92 -7.51 6.33
CA CYS A 14 5.72 -7.59 5.12
C CYS A 14 4.84 -7.41 3.87
N GLY A 15 5.09 -6.35 3.10
CA GLY A 15 4.31 -6.02 1.91
C GLY A 15 3.00 -5.27 2.21
N VAL A 16 2.80 -4.75 3.41
CA VAL A 16 1.57 -3.97 3.73
C VAL A 16 1.40 -2.74 2.83
N ASN A 17 2.50 -2.09 2.44
CA ASN A 17 2.48 -0.94 1.53
C ASN A 17 2.73 -1.30 0.04
N VAL A 18 3.05 -2.56 -0.25
CA VAL A 18 3.31 -3.07 -1.61
C VAL A 18 2.77 -4.49 -1.72
N SER A 19 1.72 -4.69 -2.51
CA SER A 19 1.14 -6.02 -2.73
C SER A 19 2.14 -7.01 -3.32
N LYS A 20 2.08 -8.26 -2.88
CA LYS A 20 2.85 -9.37 -3.46
C LYS A 20 2.44 -9.65 -4.91
N ASP A 21 1.14 -9.59 -5.22
CA ASP A 21 0.58 -9.69 -6.57
C ASP A 21 -0.52 -8.64 -6.78
N ALA A 22 -0.24 -7.63 -7.61
CA ALA A 22 -1.16 -6.54 -7.88
C ALA A 22 -2.46 -6.98 -8.59
N ASN A 23 -2.46 -8.14 -9.25
CA ASN A 23 -3.65 -8.67 -9.94
C ASN A 23 -4.51 -9.56 -9.03
N ASN A 24 -3.98 -9.97 -7.87
CA ASN A 24 -4.63 -10.89 -6.95
C ASN A 24 -4.30 -10.53 -5.49
N LEU A 25 -4.91 -9.44 -5.02
CA LEU A 25 -4.68 -8.91 -3.68
C LEU A 25 -5.27 -9.81 -2.59
N ALA A 26 -4.45 -10.17 -1.59
CA ALA A 26 -4.91 -10.82 -0.37
C ALA A 26 -5.79 -9.87 0.47
N GLU A 27 -6.57 -10.40 1.42
CA GLU A 27 -7.49 -9.56 2.19
C GLU A 27 -6.79 -8.44 2.97
N LEU A 28 -5.61 -8.73 3.54
CA LEU A 28 -4.80 -7.73 4.22
C LEU A 28 -4.40 -6.62 3.24
N GLU A 29 -3.90 -6.98 2.06
CA GLU A 29 -3.46 -6.04 1.03
C GLU A 29 -4.64 -5.19 0.50
N GLN A 30 -5.82 -5.77 0.29
CA GLN A 30 -7.01 -5.01 -0.14
C GLN A 30 -7.39 -3.89 0.83
N LYS A 31 -7.11 -4.07 2.12
CA LYS A 31 -7.41 -3.07 3.17
C LYS A 31 -6.31 -2.04 3.35
N HIS A 32 -5.04 -2.43 3.17
CA HIS A 32 -3.91 -1.59 3.58
C HIS A 32 -3.08 -1.04 2.42
N LEU A 33 -3.21 -1.58 1.21
CA LEU A 33 -2.48 -1.08 0.04
C LEU A 33 -2.87 0.38 -0.24
N PRO A 34 -1.92 1.33 -0.18
CA PRO A 34 -2.18 2.71 -0.54
C PRO A 34 -2.40 2.83 -2.04
N VAL A 35 -3.50 3.44 -2.46
CA VAL A 35 -3.79 3.69 -3.86
C VAL A 35 -3.55 5.16 -4.18
N ILE A 36 -2.64 5.39 -5.13
CA ILE A 36 -2.31 6.73 -5.62
C ILE A 36 -3.17 7.03 -6.85
N SER A 37 -3.95 8.10 -6.76
CA SER A 37 -4.69 8.65 -7.89
C SER A 37 -4.08 10.01 -8.25
N ALA A 38 -3.48 10.08 -9.42
CA ALA A 38 -2.84 11.28 -9.94
C ALA A 38 -2.97 11.32 -11.48
N PRO A 39 -2.81 12.49 -12.12
CA PRO A 39 -2.74 12.58 -13.57
C PRO A 39 -1.56 11.77 -14.12
N GLU A 40 -1.77 11.03 -15.21
CA GLU A 40 -0.70 10.27 -15.89
C GLU A 40 0.40 11.19 -16.44
N LYS A 41 0.02 12.40 -16.87
CA LYS A 41 0.92 13.42 -17.40
C LYS A 41 0.58 14.77 -16.81
N VAL A 42 1.62 15.55 -16.55
CA VAL A 42 1.53 16.90 -15.97
C VAL A 42 2.40 17.87 -16.76
N LYS A 43 2.12 19.16 -16.64
CA LYS A 43 2.88 20.21 -17.31
C LYS A 43 4.00 20.72 -16.40
N ARG A 44 5.18 20.95 -16.98
CA ARG A 44 6.32 21.53 -16.26
C ARG A 44 5.95 22.90 -15.68
N GLY A 45 6.16 23.06 -14.38
CA GLY A 45 5.93 24.31 -13.65
C GLY A 45 4.54 24.41 -13.01
N ASP A 46 3.61 23.52 -13.35
CA ASP A 46 2.26 23.53 -12.78
C ASP A 46 2.18 22.59 -11.57
N THR A 47 1.45 23.02 -10.54
CA THR A 47 1.06 22.15 -9.43
C THR A 47 -0.08 21.23 -9.84
N PHE A 48 -0.10 20.01 -9.34
CA PHE A 48 -1.17 19.05 -9.59
C PHE A 48 -1.54 18.31 -8.31
N SER A 49 -2.75 17.76 -8.28
CA SER A 49 -3.24 16.99 -7.14
C SER A 49 -2.77 15.54 -7.20
N VAL A 50 -2.35 15.04 -6.04
CA VAL A 50 -2.12 13.62 -5.80
C VAL A 50 -3.01 13.23 -4.64
N THR A 51 -3.88 12.26 -4.87
CA THR A 51 -4.75 11.70 -3.83
C THR A 51 -4.21 10.33 -3.45
N ILE A 52 -3.99 10.11 -2.15
CA ILE A 52 -3.57 8.82 -1.59
C ILE A 52 -4.68 8.32 -0.68
N GLU A 53 -5.16 7.12 -0.94
CA GLU A 53 -6.25 6.49 -0.18
C GLU A 53 -5.82 5.11 0.32
N VAL A 54 -6.10 4.81 1.59
CA VAL A 54 -5.96 3.46 2.13
C VAL A 54 -7.34 2.91 2.44
N GLY A 55 -7.55 1.62 2.18
CA GLY A 55 -8.86 0.98 2.26
C GLY A 55 -9.75 1.19 1.03
N LYS A 56 -9.16 1.54 -0.12
CA LYS A 56 -9.89 1.79 -1.38
C LYS A 56 -10.47 0.53 -2.01
N HIS A 57 -9.72 -0.58 -1.99
CA HIS A 57 -10.21 -1.88 -2.50
C HIS A 57 -11.18 -2.53 -1.51
N LYS A 58 -10.89 -2.44 -0.21
CA LYS A 58 -11.76 -2.87 0.89
C LYS A 58 -11.55 -1.97 2.10
N ARG A 59 -12.63 -1.55 2.76
CA ARG A 59 -12.56 -0.61 3.89
C ARG A 59 -11.63 -1.11 5.02
N HIS A 60 -10.70 -0.26 5.42
CA HIS A 60 -9.93 -0.43 6.64
C HIS A 60 -10.66 0.17 7.85
N PRO A 61 -10.55 -0.41 9.07
CA PRO A 61 -11.04 0.20 10.30
C PRO A 61 -10.45 1.60 10.57
N ASN A 62 -11.20 2.43 11.28
CA ASN A 62 -10.67 3.69 11.80
C ASN A 62 -11.31 3.97 13.15
N GLU A 63 -10.95 3.12 14.10
CA GLU A 63 -11.46 3.09 15.47
C GLU A 63 -10.27 3.22 16.43
N SER A 64 -10.53 3.58 17.69
CA SER A 64 -9.46 3.86 18.67
C SER A 64 -8.44 2.73 18.84
N ALA A 65 -8.85 1.48 18.63
CA ALA A 65 -7.98 0.31 18.76
C ALA A 65 -7.32 -0.11 17.43
N HIS A 66 -7.81 0.37 16.28
CA HIS A 66 -7.33 -0.05 14.97
C HIS A 66 -7.60 1.03 13.92
N PHE A 67 -6.53 1.69 13.50
CA PHE A 67 -6.50 2.76 12.51
C PHE A 67 -5.33 2.53 11.54
N ILE A 68 -5.30 3.28 10.45
CA ILE A 68 -4.19 3.30 9.48
C ILE A 68 -2.95 3.93 10.10
#